data_AF-A0A369PW32-F1
#
_entry.id   AF-A0A369PW32-F1
#
_cell.length_a   1.000
_cell.length_b   1.000
_cell.length_c   1.000
_cell.angle_alpha   90.00
_cell.angle_beta   90.00
_cell.angle_gamma   90.00
#
_symmetry.space_group_name_H-M   'P 1'
#
loop_
_entity.id
_entity.type
_entity.pdbx_description
1 polymer ?
#
loop_
_entity_poly.entity_id
_entity_poly.type
_entity_poly.pdbx_seq_one_letter_code
_entity_poly.pdbx_strand_id
1 'polypeptide(L)'
;MNKLLFSILLIVAGTQSGFSQSKSIKDLYWDYSQIRMTDTQKPKAIEMAEALFKRSSELTKTQLGNVSYHLARLYEETGETEKAIPYYEEAIKITPGYYVPYRALGFIFLKKCNAIGSKMNEAGKSKDLKLYGELYAQYKLLAFKALPNLEKSQACDPDDETKTIITNLYRSLKDNASIVSLDERLKKKATDCISLLDDEY
;
A
#
# COMPACT_ATOMS: atom_id res chain seq x y z
N MET A 1 -44.22 68.51 24.83
CA MET A 1 -43.68 67.53 25.80
C MET A 1 -43.83 66.15 25.19
N ASN A 2 -42.76 65.62 24.60
CA ASN A 2 -41.94 64.50 25.12
C ASN A 2 -42.66 63.14 25.01
N LYS A 3 -42.15 62.07 24.39
CA LYS A 3 -40.86 61.76 23.74
C LYS A 3 -41.11 60.48 22.91
N LEU A 4 -40.45 60.36 21.75
CA LEU A 4 -40.30 59.11 21.02
C LEU A 4 -39.66 58.05 21.94
N LEU A 5 -40.15 56.81 21.88
CA LEU A 5 -39.42 55.62 22.33
C LEU A 5 -39.42 54.61 21.18
N PHE A 6 -38.31 54.64 20.44
CA PHE A 6 -37.89 53.62 19.49
C PHE A 6 -37.42 52.40 20.29
N SER A 7 -38.09 51.26 20.13
CA SER A 7 -37.59 49.98 20.62
C SER A 7 -36.78 49.31 19.51
N ILE A 8 -35.46 49.54 19.52
CA ILE A 8 -34.49 48.80 18.73
C ILE A 8 -34.23 47.48 19.46
N LEU A 9 -34.80 46.38 18.97
CA LEU A 9 -34.38 45.05 19.41
C LEU A 9 -33.15 44.65 18.58
N LEU A 10 -31.97 44.72 19.21
CA LEU A 10 -30.72 44.22 18.63
C LEU A 10 -30.84 42.71 18.40
N ILE A 11 -30.72 42.29 17.14
CA ILE A 11 -30.40 40.91 16.78
C ILE A 11 -28.93 40.71 17.14
N VAL A 12 -28.66 40.06 18.26
CA VAL A 12 -27.33 39.51 18.54
C VAL A 12 -27.19 38.26 17.67
N ALA A 13 -26.68 38.46 16.46
CA ALA A 13 -26.10 37.37 15.68
C ALA A 13 -24.83 36.94 16.41
N GLY A 14 -24.97 36.02 17.37
CA GLY A 14 -23.84 35.32 17.95
C GLY A 14 -23.17 34.54 16.83
N THR A 15 -22.03 35.02 16.34
CA THR A 15 -21.13 34.18 15.57
C THR A 15 -20.65 33.08 16.51
N GLN A 16 -21.32 31.93 16.47
CA GLN A 16 -20.73 30.69 16.92
C GLN A 16 -19.57 30.39 15.96
N SER A 17 -18.44 31.06 16.18
CA SER A 17 -17.15 30.49 15.84
C SER A 17 -17.00 29.27 16.75
N GLY A 18 -17.61 28.16 16.34
CA GLY A 18 -17.28 26.85 16.87
C GLY A 18 -15.79 26.68 16.64
N PHE A 19 -15.00 26.84 17.70
CA PHE A 19 -13.67 26.28 17.75
C PHE A 19 -13.86 24.77 17.56
N SER A 20 -13.82 24.31 16.30
CA SER A 20 -13.53 22.92 16.02
C SER A 20 -12.11 22.71 16.50
N GLN A 21 -11.95 22.30 17.76
CA GLN A 21 -10.66 21.85 18.25
C GLN A 21 -10.26 20.69 17.34
N SER A 22 -9.24 20.91 16.51
CA SER A 22 -8.67 19.84 15.70
C SER A 22 -8.29 18.71 16.65
N LYS A 23 -8.84 17.52 16.39
CA LYS A 23 -8.60 16.34 17.20
C LYS A 23 -7.10 16.12 17.44
N SER A 24 -6.70 15.76 18.67
CA SER A 24 -5.30 15.44 18.96
C SER A 24 -4.82 14.28 18.06
N ILE A 25 -3.52 14.19 17.76
CA ILE A 25 -3.01 13.10 16.93
C ILE A 25 -3.28 11.74 17.57
N LYS A 26 -3.17 11.67 18.90
CA LYS A 26 -3.43 10.48 19.70
C LYS A 26 -4.87 10.01 19.52
N ASP A 27 -5.84 10.91 19.69
CA ASP A 27 -7.24 10.52 19.57
C ASP A 27 -7.59 10.19 18.11
N LEU A 28 -7.00 10.87 17.12
CA LEU A 28 -7.21 10.54 15.71
C LEU A 28 -6.69 9.14 15.38
N TYR A 29 -5.49 8.80 15.85
CA TYR A 29 -4.90 7.47 15.69
C TYR A 29 -5.75 6.41 16.39
N TRP A 30 -6.19 6.69 17.62
CA TRP A 30 -7.07 5.81 18.38
C TRP A 30 -8.35 5.48 17.59
N ASP A 31 -9.14 6.48 17.18
CA ASP A 31 -10.37 6.20 16.43
C ASP A 31 -10.09 5.47 15.11
N TYR A 32 -9.01 5.83 14.41
CA TYR A 32 -8.61 5.16 13.18
C TYR A 32 -8.36 3.66 13.44
N SER A 33 -7.61 3.34 14.49
CA SER A 33 -7.30 1.96 14.87
C SER A 33 -8.56 1.12 15.13
N GLN A 34 -9.62 1.73 15.66
CA GLN A 34 -10.87 1.03 15.93
C GLN A 34 -11.63 0.65 14.66
N ILE A 35 -11.45 1.39 13.57
CA ILE A 35 -12.26 1.22 12.35
C ILE A 35 -11.49 0.69 11.14
N ARG A 36 -10.15 0.76 11.13
CA ARG A 36 -9.32 0.50 9.93
C ARG A 36 -9.47 -0.90 9.32
N MET A 37 -10.00 -1.84 10.08
CA MET A 37 -10.25 -3.23 9.66
C MET A 37 -11.74 -3.53 9.40
N THR A 38 -12.63 -2.53 9.52
CA THR A 38 -14.08 -2.72 9.39
C THR A 38 -14.52 -2.45 7.95
N ASP A 39 -15.07 -3.47 7.27
CA ASP A 39 -15.44 -3.38 5.86
C ASP A 39 -16.42 -2.26 5.52
N THR A 40 -17.43 -2.04 6.36
CA THR A 40 -18.43 -0.98 6.16
C THR A 40 -17.88 0.43 6.39
N GLN A 41 -16.68 0.56 6.97
CA GLN A 41 -16.06 1.83 7.31
C GLN A 41 -14.84 2.18 6.46
N LYS A 42 -14.53 1.40 5.41
CA LYS A 42 -13.37 1.62 4.53
C LYS A 42 -13.20 3.06 4.04
N PRO A 43 -14.24 3.75 3.53
CA PRO A 43 -14.08 5.15 3.08
C PRO A 43 -13.65 6.09 4.21
N LYS A 44 -14.23 5.92 5.40
CA LYS A 44 -13.90 6.73 6.58
C LYS A 44 -12.51 6.39 7.13
N ALA A 45 -12.13 5.12 7.12
CA ALA A 45 -10.78 4.69 7.50
C ALA A 45 -9.71 5.27 6.57
N ILE A 46 -9.97 5.33 5.25
CA ILE A 46 -9.08 5.97 4.28
C ILE A 46 -8.93 7.46 4.59
N GLU A 47 -10.04 8.19 4.77
CA GLU A 47 -10.02 9.61 5.11
C GLU A 47 -9.18 9.89 6.38
N MET A 48 -9.36 9.07 7.42
CA MET A 48 -8.62 9.21 8.67
C MET A 48 -7.14 8.87 8.52
N ALA A 49 -6.79 7.83 7.76
CA ALA A 49 -5.41 7.48 7.46
C ALA A 49 -4.71 8.58 6.65
N GLU A 50 -5.37 9.17 5.65
CA GLU A 50 -4.84 10.31 4.89
C GLU A 50 -4.63 11.54 5.79
N ALA A 51 -5.54 11.79 6.74
CA ALA A 51 -5.39 12.84 7.73
C ALA A 51 -4.21 12.59 8.68
N LEU A 52 -4.01 11.33 9.11
CA LEU A 52 -2.84 10.91 9.89
C LEU A 52 -1.54 11.11 9.10
N PHE A 53 -1.52 10.77 7.81
CA PHE A 53 -0.36 10.95 6.94
C PHE A 53 0.05 12.41 6.75
N LYS A 54 -0.93 13.32 6.63
CA LYS A 54 -0.68 14.78 6.59
C LYS A 54 0.00 15.29 7.85
N ARG A 55 -0.14 14.57 8.97
CA ARG A 55 0.46 14.85 10.28
C ARG A 55 1.50 13.80 10.67
N SER A 56 2.12 13.15 9.68
CA SER A 56 3.06 12.03 9.91
C SER A 56 4.25 12.37 10.82
N SER A 57 4.67 13.63 10.87
CA SER A 57 5.73 14.10 11.80
C SER A 57 5.33 14.04 13.28
N GLU A 58 4.05 13.91 13.58
CA GLU A 58 3.51 13.75 14.93
C GLU A 58 3.33 12.27 15.32
N LEU A 59 3.52 11.33 14.39
CA LEU A 59 3.39 9.90 14.63
C LEU A 59 4.72 9.28 15.06
N THR A 60 4.66 8.25 15.90
CA THR A 60 5.82 7.39 16.11
C THR A 60 6.13 6.59 14.84
N LYS A 61 7.34 6.05 14.73
CA LYS A 61 7.70 5.19 13.59
C LYS A 61 6.76 3.98 13.49
N THR A 62 6.43 3.37 14.62
CA THR A 62 5.50 2.23 14.70
C THR A 62 4.12 2.61 14.16
N GLN A 63 3.56 3.73 14.64
CA GLN A 63 2.27 4.24 14.17
C GLN A 63 2.29 4.56 12.67
N LEU A 64 3.34 5.22 12.18
CA LEU A 64 3.48 5.53 10.76
C LEU A 64 3.58 4.25 9.91
N GLY A 65 4.31 3.23 10.36
CA GLY A 65 4.39 1.93 9.70
C GLY A 65 3.02 1.24 9.59
N ASN A 66 2.25 1.25 10.68
CA ASN A 66 0.88 0.72 10.71
C ASN A 66 -0.05 1.45 9.74
N VAL A 67 -0.09 2.78 9.83
CA VAL A 67 -0.95 3.59 8.95
C VAL A 67 -0.55 3.40 7.49
N SER A 68 0.76 3.32 7.19
CA SER A 68 1.27 3.05 5.84
C SER A 68 0.74 1.73 5.30
N TYR A 69 0.93 0.63 6.04
CA TYR A 69 0.46 -0.68 5.60
C TYR A 69 -1.06 -0.73 5.45
N HIS A 70 -1.81 -0.27 6.45
CA HIS A 70 -3.27 -0.39 6.45
C HIS A 70 -3.91 0.55 5.42
N LEU A 71 -3.38 1.74 5.19
CA LEU A 71 -3.85 2.61 4.10
C LEU A 71 -3.59 1.98 2.73
N ALA A 72 -2.40 1.41 2.52
CA ALA A 72 -2.10 0.68 1.29
C ALA A 72 -3.12 -0.44 1.03
N ARG A 73 -3.40 -1.25 2.07
CA ARG A 73 -4.37 -2.33 1.98
C ARG A 73 -5.78 -1.83 1.68
N LEU A 74 -6.21 -0.74 2.32
CA LEU A 74 -7.50 -0.13 2.06
C LEU A 74 -7.62 0.34 0.60
N TYR A 75 -6.61 1.03 0.05
CA TYR A 75 -6.62 1.41 -1.36
C TYR A 75 -6.62 0.19 -2.29
N GLU A 76 -5.89 -0.86 -1.96
CA GLU A 76 -5.90 -2.09 -2.76
C GLU A 76 -7.30 -2.73 -2.77
N GLU A 77 -7.92 -2.87 -1.60
CA GLU A 77 -9.25 -3.46 -1.43
C GLU A 77 -10.37 -2.63 -2.06
N THR A 78 -10.21 -1.31 -2.18
CA THR A 78 -11.15 -0.42 -2.89
C THR A 78 -10.86 -0.27 -4.39
N GLY A 79 -9.87 -1.01 -4.92
CA GLY A 79 -9.54 -1.02 -6.35
C GLY A 79 -8.61 0.13 -6.79
N GLU A 80 -8.16 0.97 -5.87
CA GLU A 80 -7.20 2.05 -6.09
C GLU A 80 -5.75 1.56 -5.98
N THR A 81 -5.45 0.39 -6.59
CA THR A 81 -4.18 -0.33 -6.42
C THR A 81 -2.94 0.52 -6.71
N GLU A 82 -2.99 1.46 -7.65
CA GLU A 82 -1.84 2.34 -7.93
C GLU A 82 -1.52 3.29 -6.76
N LYS A 83 -2.54 3.71 -6.00
CA LYS A 83 -2.33 4.51 -4.78
C LYS A 83 -1.72 3.69 -3.66
N ALA A 84 -1.99 2.37 -3.61
CA ALA A 84 -1.49 1.50 -2.56
C ALA A 84 0.05 1.33 -2.58
N ILE A 85 0.66 1.28 -3.78
CA ILE A 85 2.08 1.00 -3.97
C ILE A 85 3.01 1.86 -3.10
N PRO A 86 2.97 3.21 -3.15
CA PRO A 86 3.87 4.03 -2.36
C PRO A 86 3.71 3.83 -0.85
N TYR A 87 2.51 3.49 -0.37
CA TYR A 87 2.28 3.24 1.06
C TYR A 87 2.77 1.86 1.51
N TYR A 88 2.68 0.84 0.65
CA TYR A 88 3.36 -0.44 0.91
C TYR A 88 4.88 -0.25 0.92
N GLU A 89 5.44 0.53 0.00
CA GLU A 89 6.88 0.86 -0.02
C GLU A 89 7.33 1.61 1.25
N GLU A 90 6.52 2.56 1.75
CA GLU A 90 6.82 3.25 3.00
C GLU A 90 6.72 2.31 4.22
N ALA A 91 5.74 1.40 4.25
CA ALA A 91 5.64 0.39 5.31
C ALA A 91 6.88 -0.52 5.35
N ILE A 92 7.38 -0.94 4.18
CA ILE A 92 8.62 -1.71 4.04
C ILE A 92 9.83 -0.93 4.55
N LYS A 93 9.92 0.36 4.21
CA LYS A 93 11.02 1.21 4.65
C LYS A 93 11.05 1.40 6.16
N ILE A 94 9.89 1.48 6.80
CA ILE A 94 9.76 1.66 8.26
C ILE A 94 10.03 0.34 8.99
N THR A 95 9.44 -0.76 8.51
CA THR A 95 9.57 -2.08 9.13
C THR A 95 10.00 -3.11 8.07
N PRO A 96 11.30 -3.17 7.71
CA PRO A 96 11.78 -4.03 6.61
C PRO A 96 11.53 -5.53 6.81
N GLY A 97 11.39 -5.97 8.07
CA GLY A 97 11.10 -7.35 8.42
C GLY A 97 9.64 -7.75 8.21
N TYR A 98 8.70 -6.79 8.19
CA TYR A 98 7.28 -7.09 8.01
C TYR A 98 7.02 -7.50 6.56
N TYR A 99 6.74 -8.80 6.34
CA TYR A 99 6.78 -9.37 5.00
C TYR A 99 5.47 -9.19 4.21
N VAL A 100 4.36 -8.86 4.87
CA VAL A 100 3.03 -8.77 4.25
C VAL A 100 2.94 -7.69 3.14
N PRO A 101 3.53 -6.49 3.27
CA PRO A 101 3.61 -5.52 2.19
C PRO A 101 4.40 -6.02 0.98
N TYR A 102 5.46 -6.80 1.20
CA TYR A 102 6.21 -7.42 0.10
C TYR A 102 5.33 -8.43 -0.64
N ARG A 103 4.53 -9.23 0.08
CA ARG A 103 3.54 -10.11 -0.55
C ARG A 103 2.60 -9.31 -1.44
N ALA A 104 2.00 -8.25 -0.92
CA ALA A 104 1.08 -7.40 -1.68
C ALA A 104 1.74 -6.80 -2.94
N LEU A 105 2.89 -6.14 -2.80
CA LEU A 105 3.62 -5.58 -3.94
C LEU A 105 4.02 -6.64 -4.97
N GLY A 106 4.48 -7.81 -4.51
CA GLY A 106 4.85 -8.93 -5.36
C GLY A 106 3.70 -9.36 -6.27
N PHE A 107 2.51 -9.54 -5.70
CA PHE A 107 1.31 -9.92 -6.45
C PHE A 107 0.73 -8.78 -7.29
N ILE A 108 0.82 -7.53 -6.85
CA ILE A 108 0.44 -6.35 -7.66
C ILE A 108 1.29 -6.30 -8.94
N PHE A 109 2.62 -6.40 -8.81
CA PHE A 109 3.50 -6.37 -9.99
C PHE A 109 3.37 -7.63 -10.84
N LEU A 110 3.14 -8.80 -10.24
CA LEU A 110 2.85 -10.04 -10.98
C LEU A 110 1.58 -9.88 -11.84
N LYS A 111 0.50 -9.31 -11.30
CA LYS A 111 -0.73 -9.04 -12.07
C LYS A 111 -0.45 -8.16 -13.28
N LYS A 112 0.39 -7.13 -13.11
CA LYS A 112 0.84 -6.27 -14.22
C LYS A 112 1.69 -7.06 -15.23
N CYS A 113 2.61 -7.92 -14.79
CA CYS A 113 3.38 -8.83 -15.65
C CYS A 113 2.44 -9.71 -16.49
N ASN A 114 1.43 -10.31 -15.88
CA ASN A 114 0.48 -11.19 -16.56
C ASN A 114 -0.32 -10.44 -17.63
N ALA A 115 -0.76 -9.22 -17.34
CA ALA A 115 -1.44 -8.37 -18.31
C ALA A 115 -0.55 -8.03 -19.52
N ILE A 116 0.74 -7.76 -19.32
CA ILE A 116 1.70 -7.55 -20.41
C ILE A 116 1.97 -8.86 -21.16
N GLY A 117 2.11 -9.98 -20.45
CA GLY A 117 2.32 -11.30 -21.04
C GLY A 117 1.21 -11.71 -22.02
N SER A 118 -0.06 -11.42 -21.69
CA SER A 118 -1.18 -11.63 -22.62
C SER A 118 -1.01 -10.84 -23.92
N LYS A 119 -0.63 -9.55 -23.84
CA LYS A 119 -0.38 -8.71 -25.01
C LYS A 119 0.83 -9.20 -25.82
N MET A 120 1.87 -9.68 -25.15
CA MET A 120 3.04 -10.27 -25.81
C MET A 120 2.66 -11.51 -26.62
N ASN A 121 1.77 -12.36 -26.08
CA ASN A 121 1.29 -13.54 -26.79
C ASN A 121 0.51 -13.16 -28.06
N GLU A 122 -0.31 -12.11 -28.01
CA GLU A 122 -1.03 -11.58 -29.18
C GLU A 122 -0.06 -11.03 -30.24
N ALA A 123 0.92 -10.21 -29.83
CA ALA A 123 1.96 -9.69 -30.72
C ALA A 123 2.79 -10.83 -31.36
N GLY A 124 3.07 -11.89 -30.61
CA GLY A 124 3.74 -13.09 -31.13
C GLY A 124 2.92 -13.81 -32.20
N LYS A 125 1.60 -13.95 -32.00
CA LYS A 125 0.68 -14.58 -32.98
C LYS A 125 0.59 -13.76 -34.27
N SER A 126 0.53 -12.43 -34.17
CA SER A 126 0.52 -11.54 -35.33
C SER A 126 1.90 -11.37 -35.99
N LYS A 127 2.96 -11.97 -35.41
CA LYS A 127 4.36 -11.81 -35.83
C LYS A 127 4.84 -10.35 -35.78
N ASP A 128 4.24 -9.53 -34.93
CA ASP A 128 4.68 -8.16 -34.68
C ASP A 128 5.88 -8.16 -33.72
N LEU A 129 7.07 -8.34 -34.30
CA LEU A 129 8.32 -8.41 -33.55
C LEU A 129 8.67 -7.11 -32.83
N LYS A 130 8.24 -5.95 -33.37
CA LYS A 130 8.51 -4.65 -32.77
C LYS A 130 7.69 -4.49 -31.49
N LEU A 131 6.37 -4.67 -31.59
CA LEU A 131 5.48 -4.60 -30.43
C LEU A 131 5.85 -5.65 -29.37
N TYR A 132 6.20 -6.86 -29.79
CA TYR A 132 6.67 -7.90 -28.87
C TYR A 132 7.90 -7.44 -28.07
N GLY A 133 8.90 -6.85 -28.73
CA GLY A 133 10.10 -6.34 -28.07
C GLY A 133 9.81 -5.23 -27.06
N GLU A 134 8.93 -4.29 -27.42
CA GLU A 134 8.50 -3.19 -26.54
C GLU A 134 7.76 -3.71 -25.29
N LEU A 135 6.83 -4.65 -25.48
CA LEU A 135 6.10 -5.28 -24.39
C LEU A 135 7.03 -6.13 -23.51
N TYR A 136 7.99 -6.84 -24.10
CA TYR A 136 8.96 -7.61 -23.32
C TYR A 136 9.84 -6.71 -22.45
N ALA A 137 10.23 -5.52 -22.93
CA ALA A 137 10.95 -4.55 -22.11
C ALA A 137 10.11 -4.08 -20.92
N GLN A 138 8.82 -3.81 -21.11
CA GLN A 138 7.90 -3.47 -20.02
C GLN A 138 7.71 -4.63 -19.03
N TYR A 139 7.55 -5.85 -19.54
CA TYR A 139 7.46 -7.06 -18.73
C TYR A 139 8.70 -7.22 -17.83
N LYS A 140 9.90 -7.03 -18.38
CA LYS A 140 11.15 -7.09 -17.61
C LYS A 140 11.16 -6.12 -16.45
N LEU A 141 10.79 -4.86 -16.68
CA LEU A 141 10.75 -3.84 -15.62
C LEU A 141 9.80 -4.24 -14.49
N LEU A 142 8.62 -4.77 -14.82
CA LEU A 142 7.65 -5.22 -13.83
C LEU A 142 8.12 -6.49 -13.09
N ALA A 143 8.72 -7.45 -13.80
CA ALA A 143 9.26 -8.66 -13.21
C ALA A 143 10.39 -8.35 -12.22
N PHE A 144 11.25 -7.38 -12.52
CA PHE A 144 12.29 -6.91 -11.59
C PHE A 144 11.73 -6.24 -10.34
N LYS A 145 10.52 -5.66 -10.40
CA LYS A 145 9.81 -5.17 -9.20
C LYS A 145 9.13 -6.30 -8.44
N ALA A 146 8.54 -7.28 -9.13
CA ALA A 146 7.83 -8.40 -8.51
C ALA A 146 8.77 -9.34 -7.75
N LEU A 147 9.87 -9.76 -8.38
CA LEU A 147 10.76 -10.81 -7.88
C LEU A 147 11.31 -10.58 -6.47
N PRO A 148 11.95 -9.43 -6.12
CA PRO A 148 12.49 -9.26 -4.77
C PRO A 148 11.42 -9.26 -3.68
N ASN A 149 10.21 -8.80 -4.03
CA ASN A 149 9.05 -8.78 -3.15
C ASN A 149 8.47 -10.18 -2.93
N LEU A 150 8.28 -10.93 -4.02
CA LEU A 150 7.84 -12.33 -3.95
C LEU A 150 8.88 -13.20 -3.23
N GLU A 151 10.18 -13.00 -3.45
CA GLU A 151 11.23 -13.72 -2.73
C GLU A 151 11.21 -13.43 -1.23
N LYS A 152 11.02 -12.17 -0.82
CA LYS A 152 10.90 -11.85 0.61
C LYS A 152 9.67 -12.50 1.23
N SER A 153 8.52 -12.46 0.53
CA SER A 153 7.31 -13.16 0.95
C SER A 153 7.54 -14.67 1.08
N GLN A 154 8.09 -15.30 0.04
CA GLN A 154 8.38 -16.75 0.01
C GLN A 154 9.36 -17.17 1.11
N ALA A 155 10.34 -16.32 1.43
CA ALA A 155 11.32 -16.60 2.48
C ALA A 155 10.68 -16.59 3.87
N CYS A 156 9.73 -15.69 4.10
CA CYS A 156 9.07 -15.53 5.39
C CYS A 156 7.85 -16.45 5.59
N ASP A 157 7.16 -16.77 4.51
CA ASP A 157 5.95 -17.58 4.49
C ASP A 157 5.99 -18.49 3.26
N PRO A 158 6.66 -19.65 3.37
CA PRO A 158 6.91 -20.51 2.23
C PRO A 158 5.64 -21.14 1.67
N ASP A 159 5.43 -20.96 0.37
CA ASP A 159 4.30 -21.50 -0.37
C ASP A 159 4.76 -22.07 -1.73
N ASP A 160 4.30 -23.25 -2.12
CA ASP A 160 4.75 -23.93 -3.34
C ASP A 160 4.28 -23.18 -4.61
N GLU A 161 3.11 -22.55 -4.55
CA GLU A 161 2.58 -21.75 -5.65
C GLU A 161 3.47 -20.52 -5.88
N THR A 162 3.80 -19.78 -4.83
CA THR A 162 4.65 -18.60 -4.88
C THR A 162 6.07 -18.95 -5.36
N LYS A 163 6.65 -20.05 -4.89
CA LYS A 163 7.95 -20.54 -5.40
C LYS A 163 7.90 -20.88 -6.90
N THR A 164 6.81 -21.46 -7.36
CA THR A 164 6.59 -21.77 -8.78
C THR A 164 6.47 -20.50 -9.61
N ILE A 165 5.74 -19.50 -9.13
CA ILE A 165 5.62 -18.18 -9.78
C ILE A 165 7.00 -17.53 -9.94
N ILE A 166 7.80 -17.46 -8.87
CA ILE A 166 9.16 -16.89 -8.89
C ILE A 166 10.02 -17.60 -9.94
N THR A 167 10.00 -18.93 -9.95
CA THR A 167 10.77 -19.74 -10.90
C THR A 167 10.34 -19.46 -12.34
N ASN A 168 9.03 -19.34 -12.60
CA ASN A 168 8.50 -19.06 -13.93
C ASN A 168 8.85 -17.64 -14.41
N LEU A 169 8.83 -16.65 -13.52
CA LEU A 169 9.31 -15.30 -13.84
C LEU A 169 10.78 -15.34 -14.27
N TYR A 170 11.65 -16.02 -13.52
CA TYR A 170 13.06 -16.16 -13.91
C TYR A 170 13.26 -16.88 -15.25
N ARG A 171 12.47 -17.93 -15.53
CA ARG A 171 12.50 -18.62 -16.84
C ARG A 171 12.13 -17.68 -17.99
N SER A 172 11.07 -16.87 -17.83
CA SER A 172 10.66 -15.84 -18.80
C SER A 172 11.74 -14.77 -19.04
N LEU A 173 12.54 -14.49 -18.01
CA LEU A 173 13.70 -13.58 -18.09
C LEU A 173 14.97 -14.27 -18.63
N LYS A 174 14.95 -15.59 -18.81
CA LYS A 174 16.12 -16.43 -19.14
C LYS A 174 17.23 -16.36 -18.09
N ASP A 175 16.87 -16.11 -16.83
CA ASP A 175 17.80 -15.97 -15.71
C ASP A 175 17.91 -17.29 -14.93
N ASN A 176 18.62 -18.25 -15.52
CA ASN A 176 18.85 -19.56 -14.91
C ASN A 176 19.75 -19.48 -13.67
N ALA A 177 20.65 -18.50 -13.60
CA ALA A 177 21.54 -18.31 -12.46
C ALA A 177 20.74 -17.97 -11.18
N SER A 178 19.73 -17.11 -11.31
CA SER A 178 18.83 -16.81 -10.20
C SER A 178 17.98 -18.01 -9.78
N ILE A 179 17.60 -18.91 -10.69
CA ILE A 179 16.89 -20.14 -10.32
C ILE A 179 17.79 -21.05 -9.48
N VAL A 180 19.03 -21.28 -9.93
CA VAL A 180 20.00 -22.16 -9.24
C VAL A 180 20.30 -21.68 -7.83
N SER A 181 20.40 -20.36 -7.63
CA SER A 181 20.72 -19.77 -6.32
C SER A 181 19.48 -19.38 -5.49
N LEU A 182 18.25 -19.70 -5.95
CA LEU A 182 17.01 -19.26 -5.30
C LEU A 182 16.91 -19.74 -3.85
N ASP A 183 17.09 -21.03 -3.60
CA ASP A 183 16.95 -21.59 -2.25
C ASP A 183 17.95 -20.99 -1.24
N GLU A 184 19.17 -20.67 -1.69
CA GLU A 184 20.16 -19.98 -0.86
C GLU A 184 19.73 -18.54 -0.56
N ARG A 185 19.23 -17.80 -1.55
CA ARG A 185 18.72 -16.44 -1.35
C ARG A 185 17.53 -16.41 -0.40
N LEU A 186 16.58 -17.35 -0.53
CA LEU A 186 15.41 -17.44 0.35
C LEU A 186 15.84 -17.68 1.80
N LYS A 187 16.78 -18.59 2.06
CA LYS A 187 17.33 -18.80 3.42
C LYS A 187 17.92 -17.53 4.01
N LYS A 188 18.66 -16.73 3.23
CA LYS A 188 19.21 -15.45 3.68
C LYS A 188 18.14 -14.40 3.97
N LYS A 189 17.06 -14.37 3.18
CA LYS A 189 15.95 -13.41 3.32
C LYS A 189 15.00 -13.72 4.48
N ALA A 190 15.06 -14.94 5.03
CA ALA A 190 14.18 -15.42 6.09
C ALA A 190 14.60 -14.96 7.51
N THR A 191 15.75 -14.29 7.66
CA THR A 191 16.38 -14.06 8.99
C THR A 191 15.67 -13.03 9.88
N ASP A 192 14.87 -12.16 9.29
CA ASP A 192 14.29 -10.97 9.93
C ASP A 192 12.77 -10.88 9.71
N CYS A 193 12.11 -12.00 9.49
CA CYS A 193 10.68 -12.03 9.17
C CYS A 193 9.79 -11.68 10.37
N ILE A 194 8.90 -10.72 10.16
CA ILE A 194 7.87 -10.29 11.09
C ILE A 194 6.50 -10.54 10.45
N SER A 195 5.62 -11.26 11.13
CA SER A 195 4.29 -11.64 10.64
C SER A 195 3.17 -10.71 11.13
N LEU A 196 3.41 -9.96 12.21
CA LEU A 196 2.45 -9.06 12.84
C LEU A 196 3.09 -7.69 13.05
N LEU A 197 2.35 -6.62 12.78
CA LEU A 197 2.75 -5.28 13.16
C LEU A 197 2.19 -4.95 14.54
N ASP A 198 3.06 -4.46 15.42
CA ASP A 198 2.66 -4.00 16.76
C ASP A 198 1.89 -2.68 16.66
N ASP A 199 0.82 -2.54 17.43
CA ASP A 199 0.13 -1.26 17.62
C ASP A 199 0.67 -0.49 18.84
N GLU A 200 0.71 0.84 18.72
CA GLU A 200 1.06 1.76 19.81
C GLU A 200 -0.04 2.82 19.96
N TYR A 201 -0.61 2.95 21.16
CA TYR A 201 -1.79 3.79 21.46
C TYR A 201 -1.50 5.00 22.33
#